data_AF-A0A524F2T4-F1
#
_entry.id   AF-A0A524F2T4-F1
#
_cell.length_a   1.000
_cell.length_b   1.000
_cell.length_c   1.000
_cell.angle_alpha   90.00
_cell.angle_beta   90.00
_cell.angle_gamma   90.00
#
_symmetry.space_group_name_H-M   'P 1'
#
loop_
_entity.id
_entity.type
_entity.pdbx_description
1 polymer ?
#
loop_
_entity_poly.entity_id
_entity_poly.type
_entity_poly.pdbx_seq_one_letter_code
_entity_poly.pdbx_strand_id
1 'polypeptide(L)' 'MNLTLEEIQRIFILNLGEKIRSAEITRNKLRILLTDESFVDIFCSINIENRWAFHWERTHVDGTIYRHDNIPHLSWKQIG' A
#
# COMPACT_ATOMS: atom_id res chain seq x y z
N MET A 1 -5.39 7.34 8.61
CA MET A 1 -6.35 6.42 7.99
C MET A 1 -7.08 5.74 9.14
N ASN A 2 -8.42 5.77 9.13
CA ASN A 2 -9.24 5.22 10.22
C ASN A 2 -9.60 3.75 10.02
N LEU A 3 -9.01 3.09 9.01
CA LEU A 3 -9.20 1.68 8.71
C LEU A 3 -7.99 0.88 9.17
N THR A 4 -8.23 -0.31 9.73
CA THR A 4 -7.18 -1.28 10.04
C THR A 4 -6.69 -2.00 8.78
N LEU A 5 -5.53 -2.66 8.86
CA LEU A 5 -5.01 -3.45 7.74
C LEU A 5 -5.94 -4.63 7.40
N GLU A 6 -6.63 -5.21 8.38
CA GLU A 6 -7.62 -6.27 8.21
C GLU A 6 -8.87 -5.77 7.47
N GLU A 7 -9.34 -4.57 7.79
CA GLU A 7 -10.47 -3.94 7.09
C GLU A 7 -10.11 -3.65 5.63
N ILE A 8 -8.90 -3.13 5.40
CA ILE A 8 -8.38 -2.89 4.05
C ILE A 8 -8.24 -4.20 3.28
N GLN A 9 -7.65 -5.23 3.89
CA GLN A 9 -7.54 -6.56 3.30
C GLN A 9 -8.92 -7.09 2.87
N ARG A 10 -9.92 -6.96 3.73
CA ARG A 10 -11.30 -7.36 3.42
C ARG A 10 -11.87 -6.57 2.25
N ILE A 11 -11.67 -5.26 2.19
CA ILE A 11 -12.10 -4.42 1.06
C ILE A 11 -11.47 -4.92 -0.24
N PHE A 12 -10.17 -5.21 -0.24
CA PHE A 12 -9.48 -5.73 -1.42
C PHE A 12 -10.03 -7.08 -1.86
N ILE A 13 -10.22 -8.02 -0.94
CA ILE A 13 -10.80 -9.34 -1.23
C ILE A 13 -12.19 -9.21 -1.85
N LEU A 14 -13.05 -8.34 -1.30
CA LEU A 14 -14.41 -8.15 -1.81
C LEU A 14 -14.45 -7.48 -3.19
N ASN A 15 -13.53 -6.56 -3.48
CA ASN A 15 -13.56 -5.79 -4.73
C ASN A 15 -12.74 -6.41 -5.87
N LEU A 16 -11.70 -7.18 -5.54
CA LEU A 16 -10.77 -7.72 -6.53
C LEU A 16 -10.78 -9.25 -6.60
N GLY A 17 -11.28 -9.95 -5.58
CA GLY A 17 -11.60 -11.38 -5.59
C GLY A 17 -10.61 -12.25 -6.38
N GLU A 18 -11.05 -12.72 -7.55
CA GLU A 18 -10.30 -13.60 -8.47
C GLU A 18 -8.94 -13.06 -8.94
N LYS A 19 -8.73 -11.74 -8.84
CA LYS A 19 -7.45 -11.11 -9.20
C LYS A 19 -6.40 -11.22 -8.10
N ILE A 20 -6.75 -11.69 -6.90
CA ILE A 20 -5.85 -11.84 -5.76
C ILE A 20 -5.38 -13.28 -5.65
N ARG A 21 -4.06 -13.49 -5.60
CA ARG A 21 -3.43 -14.77 -5.25
C ARG A 21 -3.24 -14.94 -3.75
N SER A 22 -2.77 -13.89 -3.08
CA SER A 22 -2.64 -13.88 -1.62
C SER A 22 -2.75 -12.46 -1.08
N ALA A 23 -3.15 -12.36 0.19
CA ALA A 23 -3.16 -11.10 0.92
C ALA A 23 -2.64 -11.37 2.34
N GLU A 24 -1.49 -10.82 2.67
CA GLU A 24 -0.76 -11.14 3.90
C GLU A 24 -0.44 -9.88 4.69
N ILE A 25 -0.80 -9.89 5.97
CA ILE A 25 -0.47 -8.82 6.91
C ILE A 25 0.80 -9.24 7.66
N THR A 26 1.83 -8.41 7.58
CA THR A 26 3.07 -8.55 8.36
C THR A 26 3.31 -7.28 9.15
N ARG A 27 3.09 -7.33 10.46
CA ARG A 27 3.18 -6.19 11.38
C ARG A 27 2.32 -5.00 10.92
N ASN A 28 2.94 -4.03 10.27
CA ASN A 28 2.35 -2.78 9.84
C ASN A 28 2.25 -2.66 8.31
N LYS A 29 2.39 -3.78 7.61
CA LYS A 29 2.31 -3.87 6.16
C LYS A 29 1.29 -4.92 5.74
N LEU A 30 0.41 -4.58 4.81
CA LEU A 30 -0.39 -5.53 4.03
C LEU A 30 0.23 -5.65 2.64
N ARG A 31 0.55 -6.88 2.22
CA ARG A 31 0.92 -7.19 0.83
C ARG A 31 -0.21 -7.96 0.17
N ILE A 32 -0.63 -7.51 -1.01
CA ILE A 32 -1.59 -8.20 -1.87
C ILE A 32 -0.86 -8.61 -3.14
N LEU A 33 -0.73 -9.90 -3.37
CA LEU A 33 -0.18 -10.47 -4.60
C LEU A 33 -1.33 -10.68 -5.59
N LEU A 34 -1.19 -10.13 -6.80
CA LEU A 34 -2.17 -10.25 -7.88
C LEU A 34 -1.85 -11.42 -8.81
N THR A 35 -2.81 -11.82 -9.64
CA THR A 35 -2.67 -12.97 -10.54
C THR A 35 -1.62 -12.80 -11.64
N ASP A 36 -1.30 -11.56 -12.01
CA ASP A 36 -0.22 -11.18 -12.94
C ASP A 36 1.15 -11.07 -12.25
N GLU A 37 1.29 -11.56 -11.01
CA GLU A 37 2.48 -11.48 -10.16
C GLU A 37 2.86 -10.05 -9.73
N SER A 38 2.07 -9.03 -10.09
CA SER A 38 2.23 -7.71 -9.47
C SER A 38 1.79 -7.71 -8.02
N PHE A 39 2.34 -6.79 -7.23
CA PHE A 39 1.98 -6.70 -5.83
C PHE A 39 1.71 -5.27 -5.37
N VAL A 40 0.73 -5.16 -4.49
CA VAL A 40 0.37 -3.93 -3.79
C VAL A 40 0.85 -4.06 -2.34
N ASP A 41 1.71 -3.15 -1.91
CA ASP A 41 2.09 -2.98 -0.51
C ASP A 41 1.38 -1.75 0.08
N ILE A 42 0.78 -1.94 1.25
CA ILE A 42 0.17 -0.88 2.06
C ILE A 42 0.87 -0.86 3.40
N PHE A 43 1.59 0.21 3.69
CA PHE A 43 2.29 0.42 4.96
C PHE A 43 1.50 1.40 5.82
N CYS A 44 1.33 1.08 7.09
CA CYS A 44 0.88 2.02 8.12
C CYS A 44 2.03 2.27 9.10
N SER A 45 2.22 3.49 9.58
CA SER A 45 3.23 3.75 10.60
C SER A 45 2.75 3.24 11.96
N ILE A 46 3.62 2.54 12.68
CA ILE A 46 3.37 2.13 14.08
C ILE A 46 3.53 3.33 15.02
N ASN A 47 4.42 4.25 14.69
CA ASN A 47 4.86 5.33 15.60
C ASN A 47 4.18 6.67 15.33
N ILE A 48 3.61 6.86 14.14
CA ILE A 48 3.06 8.14 13.70
C ILE A 48 1.63 7.90 13.27
N GLU A 49 0.70 8.36 14.08
CA GLU A 49 -0.72 8.24 13.81
C GLU A 49 -1.04 8.78 12.42
N ASN A 50 -1.93 8.08 11.73
CA ASN A 50 -2.41 8.45 10.40
C ASN A 50 -1.35 8.48 9.29
N ARG A 51 -0.08 8.10 9.49
CA ARG A 51 0.92 7.98 8.41
C ARG A 51 0.83 6.63 7.71
N TRP A 52 0.78 6.65 6.37
CA TRP A 52 0.70 5.46 5.53
C TRP A 52 1.35 5.68 4.17
N ALA A 53 1.64 4.59 3.47
CA ALA A 53 2.13 4.59 2.10
C ALA A 53 1.55 3.43 1.31
N PHE A 54 1.24 3.67 0.04
CA PHE A 54 0.78 2.73 -0.95
C PHE A 54 1.83 2.59 -2.06
N HIS A 55 2.15 1.36 -2.42
CA HIS A 55 3.10 1.05 -3.47
C HIS A 55 2.57 -0.11 -4.32
N TRP A 56 2.51 0.08 -5.64
CA TRP A 56 2.14 -0.96 -6.58
C TRP A 56 3.29 -1.21 -7.55
N GLU A 57 3.89 -2.40 -7.46
CA GLU A 57 5.00 -2.82 -8.31
C GLU A 57 4.48 -3.67 -9.48
N ARG A 58 4.63 -3.17 -10.71
CA ARG A 58 4.23 -3.86 -11.96
C ARG A 58 5.31 -3.83 -13.03
N THR A 59 6.56 -3.63 -12.64
CA THR A 59 7.67 -3.44 -13.57
C THR A 59 7.85 -4.63 -14.52
N HIS A 60 7.62 -5.86 -14.05
CA HIS A 60 7.67 -7.06 -14.89
C HIS A 60 6.47 -7.23 -15.83
N VAL A 61 5.37 -6.51 -15.59
CA VAL A 61 4.17 -6.55 -16.44
C VAL A 61 4.30 -5.55 -17.58
N ASP A 62 4.57 -4.29 -17.24
CA ASP A 62 4.54 -3.18 -18.21
C ASP A 62 5.56 -2.05 -17.89
N GLY A 63 6.49 -2.29 -16.96
CA GLY A 63 7.48 -1.29 -16.56
C GLY A 63 6.94 -0.19 -15.62
N THR A 64 5.68 -0.25 -15.20
CA THR A 64 5.06 0.81 -14.37
C THR A 64 5.19 0.56 -12.86
N ILE A 65 5.21 1.66 -12.11
CA ILE A 65 5.18 1.68 -10.64
C ILE A 65 4.23 2.80 -10.22
N TYR A 66 3.32 2.52 -9.30
CA TYR A 66 2.44 3.53 -8.72
C TYR A 66 2.76 3.72 -7.24
N ARG A 67 2.82 4.97 -6.79
CA ARG A 67 3.09 5.31 -5.39
C ARG A 67 2.16 6.42 -4.95
N HIS A 68 1.59 6.25 -3.77
CA HIS A 68 0.78 7.29 -3.13
C HIS A 68 0.97 7.18 -1.62
N ASP A 69 1.39 8.26 -0.98
CA ASP A 69 1.62 8.29 0.44
C ASP A 69 1.21 9.65 1.01
N ASN A 70 1.07 9.71 2.33
CA ASN A 70 0.82 10.98 3.02
C ASN A 70 2.01 11.39 3.88
N ILE A 71 3.22 10.97 3.49
CA ILE A 71 4.44 11.42 4.15
C ILE A 71 4.56 12.91 3.82
N PRO A 72 4.70 13.80 4.83
CA PRO A 72 4.89 15.20 4.55
C PRO A 72 6.13 15.35 3.68
N HIS A 73 5.93 15.89 2.47
CA HIS A 73 7.03 16.30 1.61
C HIS A 73 7.87 17.30 2.40
N LEU A 74 9.11 16.92 2.77
CA LEU A 74 10.04 17.76 3.54
C LEU A 74 10.58 18.96 2.74
N SER A 75 9.98 19.28 1.59
CA SER A 75 10.42 20.38 0.74
C SER A 75 10.03 21.75 1.33
N TRP A 76 11.06 22.44 1.86
CA TRP A 76 11.17 23.88 2.12
C TRP A 76 10.71 24.44 3.47
N LYS A 77 11.34 24.02 4.58
CA LYS A 77 11.36 24.79 5.85
C LYS A 77 12.56 25.75 6.00
N GLN A 78 13.37 25.97 4.96
CA GLN A 78 14.52 26.89 5.00
C GLN A 78 14.68 27.71 3.70
N ILE A 79 13.68 28.52 3.37
CA ILE A 79 13.95 29.80 2.71
C ILE A 79 13.12 30.83 3.47
N GLY A 80 13.76 31.51 4.40
CA GLY A 80 13.26 32.66 5.14
C GLY A 80 14.41 33.63 5.32
#